data_AF-A0A9E0T2A7-F1
#
_entry.id   AF-A0A9E0T2A7-F1
#
_cell.length_a   1.000
_cell.length_b   1.000
_cell.length_c   1.000
_cell.angle_alpha   90.00
_cell.angle_beta   90.00
_cell.angle_gamma   90.00
#
_symmetry.space_group_name_H-M   'P 1'
#
loop_
_entity.id
_entity.type
_entity.pdbx_description
1 polymer ?
#
loop_
_entity_poly.entity_id
_entity_poly.type
_entity_poly.pdbx_seq_one_letter_code
_entity_poly.pdbx_strand_id
1 'polypeptide(L)'
;MSAPWSPPQLRILAALGHAVYRPLAGWTSAPAGDGAADRSDAATLDFAIDPSDTLVVAISRAAGLDARACPDLSDWWHAHGLPAPVTLRTDATAKRALWPRLRALRAGRG
;
A
#
# COMPACT_ATOMS: atom_id res chain seq x y z
N MET A 1 6.59 11.98 -24.13
CA MET A 1 7.34 12.67 -23.06
C MET A 1 6.37 13.63 -22.38
N SER A 2 5.83 13.27 -21.22
CA SER A 2 4.89 14.15 -20.50
C SER A 2 5.69 15.18 -19.70
N ALA A 3 5.42 16.48 -19.93
CA ALA A 3 6.10 17.56 -19.23
C ALA A 3 5.86 17.48 -17.71
N PRO A 4 6.84 17.86 -16.87
CA PRO A 4 6.64 17.92 -15.43
C PRO A 4 5.54 18.95 -15.09
N TRP A 5 4.80 18.69 -14.02
CA TRP A 5 3.71 19.54 -13.54
C TRP A 5 4.21 20.96 -13.28
N SER A 6 3.45 21.96 -13.70
CA SER A 6 3.85 23.35 -13.52
C SER A 6 3.67 23.80 -12.06
N PRO A 7 4.47 24.77 -11.58
CA PRO A 7 4.32 25.33 -10.23
C PRO A 7 2.90 25.75 -9.82
N PRO A 8 2.07 26.38 -10.68
CA PRO A 8 0.69 26.70 -10.32
C PRO A 8 -0.19 25.45 -10.16
N GLN A 9 0.03 24.39 -10.95
CA GLN A 9 -0.72 23.13 -10.81
C GLN A 9 -0.42 22.43 -9.49
N LEU A 10 0.84 22.48 -9.04
CA LEU A 10 1.24 21.95 -7.73
C LEU A 10 0.56 22.68 -6.57
N ARG A 11 0.36 24.00 -6.67
CA ARG A 11 -0.37 24.78 -5.66
C ARG A 11 -1.84 24.39 -5.56
N ILE A 12 -2.50 24.18 -6.70
CA ILE A 12 -3.90 23.74 -6.75
C ILE A 12 -4.04 22.36 -6.12
N LEU A 13 -3.14 21.42 -6.45
CA LEU A 13 -3.15 20.10 -5.84
C LEU A 13 -2.91 20.14 -4.33
N ALA A 14 -1.97 20.98 -3.87
CA ALA A 14 -1.71 21.16 -2.45
C ALA A 14 -2.93 21.74 -1.71
N ALA A 15 -3.62 22.73 -2.31
CA ALA A 15 -4.86 23.29 -1.76
C ALA A 15 -6.01 22.28 -1.68
N LEU A 16 -6.01 21.28 -2.56
CA LEU A 16 -6.94 20.15 -2.55
C LEU A 16 -6.51 19.00 -1.61
N GLY A 17 -5.40 19.15 -0.88
CA GLY A 17 -4.89 18.14 0.05
C GLY A 17 -4.10 17.01 -0.60
N HIS A 18 -3.74 17.12 -1.88
CA HIS A 18 -2.94 16.12 -2.58
C HIS A 18 -1.44 16.40 -2.41
N ALA A 19 -0.74 15.53 -1.67
CA ALA A 19 0.71 15.52 -1.64
C ALA A 19 1.26 14.80 -2.90
N VAL A 20 1.88 15.55 -3.81
CA VAL A 20 2.53 14.97 -5.00
C VAL A 20 3.84 14.31 -4.55
N TYR A 21 3.92 12.99 -4.71
CA TYR A 21 5.12 12.21 -4.42
C TYR A 21 6.24 12.61 -5.40
N ARG A 22 7.24 13.34 -4.92
CA ARG A 22 8.48 13.58 -5.67
C ARG A 22 9.43 12.42 -5.36
N PRO A 23 9.83 11.60 -6.36
CA PRO A 23 10.91 10.66 -6.16
C PRO A 23 12.18 11.48 -5.86
N LEU A 24 12.85 11.17 -4.75
CA LEU A 24 14.19 11.68 -4.51
C LEU A 24 15.06 11.22 -5.69
N ALA A 25 15.67 12.15 -6.40
CA ALA A 25 16.60 11.84 -7.48
C ALA A 25 17.74 10.99 -6.90
N GLY A 26 17.75 9.70 -7.24
CA GLY A 26 18.63 8.71 -6.64
C GLY A 26 18.22 7.24 -6.85
N TRP A 27 17.01 6.96 -7.34
CA TRP A 27 16.69 5.63 -7.87
C TRP A 27 17.37 5.47 -9.24
N THR A 28 18.60 4.97 -9.23
CA THR A 28 19.13 4.20 -10.36
C THR A 28 18.46 2.83 -10.32
N SER A 29 17.78 2.43 -11.39
CA SER A 29 17.36 1.04 -11.59
C SER A 29 18.60 0.14 -11.48
N ALA A 30 18.70 -0.60 -10.38
CA ALA A 30 19.67 -1.67 -10.25
C ALA A 30 19.28 -2.82 -11.19
N PRO A 31 20.26 -3.50 -11.82
CA PRO A 31 19.98 -4.59 -12.76
C PRO A 31 19.40 -5.79 -12.02
N ALA A 32 18.53 -6.52 -12.72
CA ALA A 32 17.99 -7.80 -12.29
C ALA A 32 19.13 -8.79 -12.01
N GLY A 33 19.33 -9.11 -10.73
CA GLY A 33 20.21 -10.18 -10.27
C GLY A 33 19.38 -11.25 -9.60
N ASP A 34 19.37 -12.43 -10.22
CA ASP A 34 18.88 -13.67 -9.62
C ASP A 34 19.57 -13.95 -8.29
N GLY A 35 18.78 -14.29 -7.28
CA GLY A 35 19.26 -14.57 -5.93
C GLY A 35 18.11 -15.02 -5.03
N ALA A 36 17.70 -16.27 -5.19
CA ALA A 36 16.87 -16.98 -4.24
C ALA A 36 17.61 -17.15 -2.91
N ALA A 37 17.13 -16.51 -1.84
CA ALA A 37 16.97 -17.08 -0.50
C ALA A 37 16.55 -15.96 0.46
N ASP A 38 15.48 -16.26 1.19
CA ASP A 38 15.25 -15.81 2.57
C ASP A 38 15.12 -14.29 2.82
N ARG A 39 13.89 -13.79 2.69
CA ARG A 39 13.46 -12.58 3.40
C ARG A 39 12.02 -12.74 3.88
N SER A 40 11.78 -13.83 4.61
CA SER A 40 10.53 -14.05 5.34
C SER A 40 10.55 -13.42 6.73
N ASP A 41 11.39 -12.40 6.93
CA ASP A 41 11.53 -11.68 8.20
C ASP A 41 11.40 -10.16 7.98
N ALA A 42 10.48 -9.76 7.09
CA ALA A 42 9.89 -8.43 7.16
C ALA A 42 9.04 -8.42 8.43
N ALA A 43 9.75 -8.21 9.55
CA ALA A 43 9.26 -8.18 10.90
C ALA A 43 7.77 -7.88 10.93
N THR A 44 7.01 -8.84 11.48
CA THR A 44 5.69 -8.60 12.07
C THR A 44 5.90 -7.60 13.20
N LEU A 45 6.22 -6.36 12.84
CA LEU A 45 6.23 -5.24 13.75
C LEU A 45 4.78 -5.10 14.16
N ASP A 46 4.55 -5.11 15.46
CA ASP A 46 3.27 -4.75 16.05
C ASP A 46 3.01 -3.30 15.68
N PHE A 47 2.34 -3.07 14.54
CA PHE A 47 1.93 -1.75 14.08
C PHE A 47 0.42 -1.65 14.29
N ALA A 48 0.01 -0.59 14.99
CA ALA A 48 -1.39 -0.28 15.11
C ALA A 48 -1.96 0.08 13.72
N ILE A 49 -2.96 -0.65 13.27
CA ILE A 49 -3.72 -0.30 12.07
C ILE A 49 -4.71 0.77 12.44
N ASP A 50 -4.53 1.98 11.90
CA ASP A 50 -5.55 3.01 11.97
C ASP A 50 -6.66 2.71 10.94
N PRO A 51 -7.90 2.41 11.37
CA PRO A 51 -9.02 2.15 10.46
C PRO A 51 -9.43 3.40 9.66
N SER A 52 -8.94 4.59 10.03
CA SER A 52 -9.15 5.84 9.30
C SER A 52 -8.11 6.08 8.20
N ASP A 53 -7.03 5.30 8.15
CA ASP A 53 -6.00 5.44 7.12
C ASP A 53 -6.57 5.12 5.74
N THR A 54 -6.50 6.08 4.82
CA THR A 54 -6.99 5.95 3.43
C THR A 54 -6.48 4.69 2.70
N LEU A 55 -5.22 4.28 2.94
CA LEU A 55 -4.65 3.09 2.32
C LEU A 55 -5.28 1.82 2.91
N VAL A 56 -5.44 1.78 4.23
CA VAL A 56 -6.09 0.68 4.95
C VAL A 56 -7.54 0.56 4.49
N VAL A 57 -8.29 1.67 4.45
CA VAL A 57 -9.66 1.72 3.93
C VAL A 57 -9.73 1.18 2.50
N ALA A 58 -8.81 1.57 1.62
CA ALA A 58 -8.79 1.08 0.24
C ALA A 58 -8.51 -0.43 0.15
N ILE A 59 -7.59 -0.96 0.97
CA ILE A 59 -7.24 -2.38 1.00
C ILE A 59 -8.36 -3.22 1.63
N SER A 60 -8.92 -2.79 2.75
CA SER A 60 -10.08 -3.45 3.39
C SER A 60 -11.25 -3.48 2.43
N ARG A 61 -11.57 -2.34 1.80
CA ARG A 61 -12.61 -2.27 0.78
C ARG A 61 -12.32 -3.23 -0.37
N ALA A 62 -11.07 -3.31 -0.83
CA ALA A 62 -10.63 -4.26 -1.88
C ALA A 62 -10.85 -5.73 -1.48
N ALA A 63 -10.68 -6.08 -0.21
CA ALA A 63 -11.01 -7.38 0.35
C ALA A 63 -12.53 -7.62 0.57
N GLY A 64 -13.35 -6.59 0.38
CA GLY A 64 -14.80 -6.65 0.65
C GLY A 64 -15.17 -6.36 2.11
N LEU A 65 -14.27 -5.77 2.88
CA LEU A 65 -14.48 -5.38 4.27
C LEU A 65 -14.72 -3.86 4.38
N ASP A 66 -15.47 -3.47 5.41
CA ASP A 66 -15.52 -2.09 5.86
C ASP A 66 -14.55 -1.90 7.04
N ALA A 67 -13.48 -1.13 6.80
CA ALA A 67 -12.45 -0.85 7.80
C ALA A 67 -13.00 -0.17 9.06
N ARG A 68 -14.08 0.63 8.93
CA ARG A 68 -14.66 1.37 10.06
C ARG A 68 -15.67 0.57 10.86
N ALA A 69 -16.26 -0.46 10.24
CA ALA A 69 -17.21 -1.36 10.88
C ALA A 69 -16.54 -2.62 11.46
N CYS A 70 -15.24 -2.83 11.20
CA CYS A 70 -14.50 -4.00 11.64
C CYS A 70 -13.62 -3.65 12.86
N PRO A 71 -14.04 -4.00 14.09
CA PRO A 71 -13.23 -3.75 15.29
C PRO A 71 -11.94 -4.59 15.31
N ASP A 72 -11.97 -5.79 14.70
CA ASP A 72 -10.85 -6.73 14.68
C ASP A 72 -9.99 -6.60 13.41
N LEU A 73 -9.93 -5.39 12.84
CA LEU A 73 -9.25 -5.16 11.57
C LEU A 73 -7.75 -5.49 11.64
N SER A 74 -7.11 -5.18 12.76
CA SER A 74 -5.70 -5.53 13.01
C SER A 74 -5.50 -7.04 13.02
N ASP A 75 -6.30 -7.78 13.78
CA ASP A 75 -6.20 -9.24 13.86
C ASP A 75 -6.46 -9.90 12.51
N TRP A 76 -7.45 -9.41 11.75
CA TRP A 76 -7.71 -9.86 10.39
C TRP A 76 -6.51 -9.61 9.47
N TRP A 77 -5.89 -8.44 9.56
CA TRP A 77 -4.73 -8.08 8.75
C TRP A 77 -3.53 -8.99 9.02
N HIS A 78 -3.26 -9.28 10.30
CA HIS A 78 -2.22 -10.22 10.72
C HIS A 78 -2.53 -11.65 10.29
N ALA A 79 -3.77 -12.12 10.49
CA ALA A 79 -4.19 -13.48 10.11
C ALA A 79 -4.05 -13.75 8.61
N HIS A 80 -4.21 -12.71 7.77
CA HIS A 80 -4.02 -12.82 6.33
C HIS A 80 -2.59 -12.53 5.86
N GLY A 81 -1.65 -12.32 6.79
CA GLY A 81 -0.23 -12.10 6.48
C GLY A 81 0.00 -10.88 5.61
N LEU A 82 -0.81 -9.84 5.79
CA LEU A 82 -0.68 -8.61 5.02
C LEU A 82 0.50 -7.79 5.54
N PRO A 83 1.37 -7.27 4.64
CA PRO A 83 2.51 -6.46 5.05
C PRO A 83 2.05 -5.13 5.66
N ALA A 84 2.95 -4.49 6.42
CA ALA A 84 2.63 -3.22 7.08
C ALA A 84 2.22 -2.14 6.05
N PRO A 85 1.27 -1.25 6.39
CA PRO A 85 0.85 -0.15 5.51
C PRO A 85 2.02 0.73 5.08
N VAL A 86 3.01 0.95 5.94
CA VAL A 86 4.22 1.73 5.62
C VAL A 86 5.05 1.08 4.52
N THR A 87 5.24 -0.24 4.56
CA THR A 87 5.93 -1.01 3.50
C THR A 87 5.14 -1.00 2.20
N LEU A 88 3.82 -1.10 2.25
CA LEU A 88 2.98 -1.01 1.06
C LEU A 88 3.04 0.37 0.43
N ARG A 89 3.20 1.44 1.22
CA ARG A 89 3.33 2.80 0.68
C ARG A 89 4.54 2.93 -0.25
N THR A 90 5.68 2.39 0.15
CA THR A 90 6.96 2.52 -0.55
C THR A 90 7.16 1.46 -1.63
N ASP A 91 6.55 0.27 -1.50
CA ASP A 91 6.74 -0.84 -2.44
C ASP A 91 5.54 -1.01 -3.42
N ALA A 92 5.74 -0.59 -4.66
CA ALA A 92 4.76 -0.74 -5.74
C ALA A 92 4.59 -2.20 -6.20
N THR A 93 5.63 -3.03 -6.09
CA THR A 93 5.59 -4.44 -6.47
C THR A 93 4.79 -5.23 -5.45
N ALA A 94 5.01 -4.99 -4.15
CA ALA A 94 4.22 -5.59 -3.07
C ALA A 94 2.73 -5.26 -3.21
N LYS A 95 2.38 -4.00 -3.53
CA LYS A 95 1.00 -3.61 -3.84
C LYS A 95 0.42 -4.41 -5.01
N ARG A 96 1.15 -4.57 -6.11
CA ARG A 96 0.68 -5.31 -7.29
C ARG A 96 0.47 -6.79 -7.00
N ALA A 97 1.39 -7.42 -6.26
CA ALA A 97 1.25 -8.81 -5.82
C ALA A 97 0.07 -9.02 -4.87
N LEU A 98 -0.31 -7.99 -4.11
CA LEU A 98 -1.43 -8.06 -3.16
C LEU A 98 -2.81 -8.07 -3.85
N TRP A 99 -2.98 -7.35 -4.96
CA TRP A 99 -4.29 -7.17 -5.59
C TRP A 99 -5.04 -8.45 -5.99
N PRO A 100 -4.41 -9.47 -6.61
CA PRO A 100 -5.09 -10.73 -6.91
C PRO A 100 -5.58 -11.44 -5.66
N ARG A 101 -4.80 -11.43 -4.57
CA ARG A 101 -5.17 -12.07 -3.29
C ARG A 101 -6.39 -11.40 -2.66
N LEU A 102 -6.44 -10.06 -2.65
CA LEU A 102 -7.61 -9.31 -2.14
C LEU A 102 -8.88 -9.61 -2.94
N ARG A 103 -8.78 -9.73 -4.27
CA ARG A 103 -9.93 -10.09 -5.11
C ARG A 103 -10.42 -11.51 -4.84
N ALA A 104 -9.51 -12.47 -4.66
CA ALA A 104 -9.88 -13.83 -4.30
C ALA A 104 -10.59 -13.89 -2.93
N LEU A 105 -10.10 -13.14 -1.95
CA LEU A 105 -10.74 -13.02 -0.63
C LEU A 105 -12.16 -12.45 -0.72
N ARG A 106 -12.37 -11.43 -1.57
CA ARG A 106 -13.70 -10.90 -1.82
C ARG A 106 -14.61 -11.92 -2.52
N ALA A 107 -14.10 -12.64 -3.51
CA ALA A 107 -14.88 -13.62 -4.26
C ALA A 107 -15.34 -14.80 -3.39
N GLY A 108 -14.58 -15.18 -2.37
CA GLY A 108 -14.99 -16.21 -1.41
C GLY A 108 -15.94 -15.74 -0.30
N ARG A 109 -16.30 -14.44 -0.26
CA ARG A 109 -17.18 -13.84 0.75
C ARG A 109 -18.56 -13.45 0.22
N GLY A 110 -18.79 -13.53 -1.09
CA GLY A 110 -20.09 -13.31 -1.74
C GLY A 110 -20.74 -14.63 -2.12
#